data_AF-K5V3K2-F1
#
_entry.id   AF-K5V3K2-F1
#
_cell.length_a   1.000
_cell.length_b   1.000
_cell.length_c   1.000
_cell.angle_alpha   90.00
_cell.angle_beta   90.00
_cell.angle_gamma   90.00
#
_symmetry.space_group_name_H-M   'P 1'
#
loop_
_entity.id
_entity.type
_entity.pdbx_description
1 polymer ?
#
loop_
_entity_poly.entity_id
_entity_poly.type
_entity_poly.pdbx_seq_one_letter_code
_entity_poly.pdbx_strand_id
1 'polypeptide(L)' 'SVREVWFAGVHADVGGGSVHNATPHALARVPLRWMVRETFRCATGIVFDAAMLQQLGL' A
#
# COMPACT_ATOMS: atom_id res chain seq x y z
N SER A 1 -9.23 14.12 13.04
CA SER A 1 -9.02 14.86 11.77
C SER A 1 -8.93 13.86 10.63
N VAL A 2 -9.18 14.29 9.39
CA VAL A 2 -9.02 13.45 8.19
C VAL A 2 -7.72 13.83 7.50
N ARG A 3 -7.01 12.85 6.94
CA ARG A 3 -5.76 13.06 6.20
C ARG A 3 -5.96 12.66 4.74
N GLU A 4 -5.81 13.62 3.84
CA GLU A 4 -5.78 13.40 2.40
C GLU A 4 -4.33 13.43 1.91
N VAL A 5 -3.97 12.51 1.03
CA VAL A 5 -2.63 12.39 0.43
C VAL A 5 -2.76 12.12 -1.06
N TRP A 6 -1.85 12.70 -1.84
CA TRP A 6 -1.81 12.54 -3.29
C TRP A 6 -0.67 11.62 -3.68
N PHE A 7 -0.98 10.66 -4.56
CA PHE A 7 -0.02 9.79 -5.20
C PHE A 7 -0.03 10.06 -6.70
N ALA A 8 1.13 9.95 -7.35
CA ALA A 8 1.23 10.10 -8.79
C ALA A 8 0.64 8.86 -9.50
N GLY A 9 0.02 9.08 -10.66
CA GLY A 9 -0.56 8.02 -11.50
C GLY A 9 -2.06 8.19 -11.73
N VAL A 10 -2.70 7.15 -12.27
CA VAL A 10 -4.16 7.07 -12.46
C VAL A 10 -4.82 6.20 -11.39
N HIS A 11 -6.13 5.96 -11.49
CA HIS A 11 -6.93 5.25 -10.49
C HIS A 11 -6.29 3.92 -10.02
N ALA A 12 -5.91 3.05 -10.95
CA ALA A 12 -5.37 1.73 -10.64
C ALA A 12 -3.87 1.75 -10.26
N ASP A 13 -3.18 2.89 -10.43
CA ASP A 13 -1.83 3.10 -9.89
C ASP A 13 -1.85 3.44 -8.40
N VAL A 14 -3.03 3.78 -7.86
CA VAL A 14 -3.26 3.99 -6.43
C VAL A 14 -4.00 2.80 -5.82
N GLY A 15 -5.11 2.39 -6.43
CA GLY A 15 -5.95 1.30 -5.95
C GLY A 15 -5.41 -0.11 -6.23
N GLY A 16 -4.45 -0.23 -7.14
CA GLY A 16 -3.97 -1.53 -7.65
C GLY A 16 -4.79 -2.03 -8.84
N GLY A 17 -4.20 -2.97 -9.60
CA GLY A 17 -4.85 -3.64 -10.72
C GLY A 17 -4.44 -3.16 -12.12
N SER A 18 -3.60 -2.13 -12.25
CA SER A 18 -3.07 -1.69 -13.56
C SER A 18 -2.17 -2.74 -14.23
N VAL A 19 -1.51 -3.59 -13.44
CA VAL A 19 -0.51 -4.57 -13.90
C VAL A 19 -0.64 -5.88 -13.11
N HIS A 20 -0.04 -6.96 -13.63
CA HIS A 20 0.01 -8.24 -12.93
C HIS A 20 0.71 -8.13 -11.56
N ASN A 21 0.30 -8.95 -10.59
CA ASN A 21 0.81 -8.90 -9.21
C ASN A 21 2.33 -9.12 -9.10
N ALA A 22 2.91 -9.89 -10.01
CA ALA A 22 4.34 -10.18 -10.05
C ALA A 22 5.16 -9.08 -10.76
N THR A 23 4.52 -8.07 -11.34
CA THR A 23 5.20 -6.98 -12.03
C THR A 23 6.06 -6.20 -11.04
N PRO A 24 7.40 -6.15 -11.23
CA PRO A 24 8.26 -5.37 -10.36
C PRO A 24 7.95 -3.87 -10.52
N HIS A 25 8.15 -3.10 -9.45
CA HIS A 25 7.99 -1.65 -9.45
C HIS A 25 6.60 -1.12 -9.85
N ALA A 26 5.52 -1.89 -9.64
CA ALA A 26 4.16 -1.39 -9.81
C ALA A 26 3.89 -0.17 -8.91
N LEU A 27 3.39 0.93 -9.48
CA LEU A 27 3.16 2.20 -8.77
C LEU A 27 2.28 2.02 -7.51
N ALA A 28 1.26 1.16 -7.59
CA ALA A 28 0.34 0.84 -6.50
C ALA A 28 1.01 0.27 -5.23
N ARG A 29 2.27 -0.23 -5.33
CA ARG A 29 3.02 -0.70 -4.16
C ARG A 29 3.38 0.44 -3.20
N VAL A 30 3.55 1.66 -3.71
CA VAL A 30 3.86 2.85 -2.89
C VAL A 30 2.67 3.22 -1.98
N PRO A 31 1.45 3.48 -2.50
CA PRO A 31 0.28 3.75 -1.66
C PRO A 31 -0.11 2.57 -0.79
N LEU A 32 0.02 1.32 -1.27
CA LEU A 32 -0.24 0.14 -0.44
C LEU A 32 0.66 0.11 0.80
N ARG A 33 1.98 0.29 0.62
CA ARG A 33 2.94 0.36 1.74
C ARG A 33 2.60 1.50 2.70
N TRP A 34 2.17 2.65 2.18
CA TRP A 34 1.75 3.77 3.00
C TRP A 34 0.50 3.43 3.82
N MET A 35 -0.56 2.88 3.20
CA MET A 35 -1.79 2.51 3.88
C MET A 35 -1.54 1.50 5.01
N VAL A 36 -0.73 0.46 4.75
CA VAL A 36 -0.33 -0.51 5.78
C VAL A 36 0.35 0.18 6.96
N ARG A 37 1.27 1.13 6.73
CA ARG A 37 1.88 1.91 7.83
C ARG A 37 0.86 2.73 8.61
N GLU A 38 -0.13 3.32 7.94
CA GLU A 38 -1.18 4.08 8.62
C GLU A 38 -2.06 3.17 9.48
N THR A 39 -2.30 1.91 9.10
CA THR A 39 -3.04 0.96 9.96
C THR A 39 -2.37 0.76 11.32
N PHE A 40 -1.03 0.65 11.34
CA PHE A 40 -0.26 0.57 12.58
C PHE A 40 -0.33 1.87 13.38
N ARG A 41 -0.17 3.03 12.72
CA ARG A 41 -0.21 4.35 13.38
C ARG A 41 -1.58 4.68 13.98
N CYS A 42 -2.64 4.24 13.33
CA CYS A 42 -4.02 4.44 13.77
C CYS A 42 -4.49 3.35 14.74
N ALA A 43 -3.62 2.41 15.14
CA ALA A 43 -3.93 1.30 16.04
C ALA A 43 -5.22 0.55 15.66
N THR A 44 -5.39 0.27 14.36
CA THR A 44 -6.67 -0.28 13.84
C THR A 44 -6.93 -1.73 14.26
N GLY A 45 -5.92 -2.43 14.78
CA GLY A 45 -6.02 -3.85 15.15
C GLY A 45 -5.98 -4.82 13.95
N ILE A 46 -5.74 -4.33 12.74
CA ILE A 46 -5.58 -5.18 11.55
C ILE A 46 -4.28 -5.99 11.67
N VAL A 47 -4.37 -7.30 11.47
CA VAL A 47 -3.24 -8.23 11.50
C VAL A 47 -2.80 -8.53 10.08
N PHE A 48 -1.49 -8.50 9.84
CA PHE A 48 -0.88 -8.79 8.54
C PHE A 48 0.03 -10.01 8.64
N ASP A 49 0.17 -10.72 7.51
CA ASP A 49 1.19 -11.75 7.36
C ASP A 49 2.58 -11.12 7.30
N ALA A 50 3.46 -11.51 8.24
CA ALA A 50 4.80 -10.94 8.38
C ALA A 50 5.70 -11.20 7.16
N ALA A 51 5.58 -12.36 6.51
CA ALA A 51 6.37 -12.67 5.32
C ALA A 51 5.94 -11.77 4.14
N MET A 52 4.64 -11.50 4.01
CA MET A 52 4.12 -10.58 2.99
C MET A 52 4.51 -9.13 3.27
N LEU A 53 4.57 -8.71 4.54
CA LEU A 53 5.08 -7.37 4.90
C LEU A 53 6.54 -7.21 4.47
N GLN A 54 7.38 -8.22 4.69
CA GLN A 54 8.78 -8.20 4.27
C GLN A 54 8.91 -8.07 2.74
N GLN A 55 8.02 -8.70 1.96
CA GLN A 55 7.98 -8.54 0.49
C GLN A 55 7.57 -7.13 0.06
N LEU A 56 6.76 -6.43 0.85
CA LEU A 56 6.45 -4.99 0.67
C LEU A 56 7.58 -4.08 1.22
N GLY A 57 8.62 -4.68 1.81
CA GLY A 57 9.79 -4.06 2.42
C GLY A 57 9.50 -3.37 3.75
N LEU A 58 8.44 -3.79 4.45
CA LEU A 58 8.07 -3.29 5.78
C LEU A 58 8.67 -4.14 6.89
#